data_AF-A7TUY1-F1
#
_entry.id   AF-A7TUY1-F1
#
_cell.length_a   1.000
_cell.length_b   1.000
_cell.length_c   1.000
_cell.angle_alpha   90.00
_cell.angle_beta   90.00
_cell.angle_gamma   90.00
#
_symmetry.space_group_name_H-M   'P 1'
#
loop_
_entity.id
_entity.type
_entity.pdbx_description
1 polymer ?
#
loop_
_entity_poly.entity_id
_entity_poly.type
_entity_poly.pdbx_seq_one_letter_code
_entity_poly.pdbx_strand_id
1 'polypeptide(L)'
;MWLMVMKPPEDAVDYLFEVSDAVDVPVVVRSTGKLRRPFEAQWKGAVDPWPAAGQLPGDGFYLATTTWRQILQAATGVGRDLAPWLRKTPWLAVNEFIARVAPLQAYLYMKDVSGPDHAAGRRLFVSAVYQHGTERSAHSAFGYHLGMTMAQWACVGVSGLGSTRHIEAGGPNGNQGFLDASLRLPDLWGTHPSPRLPWLVEAKAGRHLGEGRLKDGKVQLNGGSDLMTVPHRQVLCGTPCRTGRGGRTTTCS
;
A
#
# COMPACT_ATOMS: atom_id res chain seq x y z
N MET A 1 -12.51 15.81 37.72
CA MET A 1 -12.08 15.52 36.33
C MET A 1 -10.86 14.63 36.42
N TRP A 2 -11.00 13.32 36.27
CA TRP A 2 -9.85 12.41 36.32
C TRP A 2 -9.15 12.47 34.97
N LEU A 3 -7.93 13.02 34.94
CA LEU A 3 -7.01 12.79 33.83
C LEU A 3 -6.70 11.29 33.82
N MET A 4 -7.37 10.54 32.95
CA MET A 4 -6.87 9.22 32.57
C MET A 4 -5.54 9.44 31.85
N VAL A 5 -4.44 9.28 32.58
CA VAL A 5 -3.12 9.18 31.98
C VAL A 5 -3.13 7.92 31.12
N MET A 6 -3.20 8.08 29.80
CA MET A 6 -2.99 7.00 28.84
C MET A 6 -1.58 6.46 29.04
N LYS A 7 -1.47 5.32 29.72
CA LYS A 7 -0.25 4.54 29.74
C LYS A 7 -0.30 3.56 28.56
N PRO A 8 0.84 3.27 27.90
CA PRO A 8 0.87 2.20 26.91
C PRO A 8 0.43 0.88 27.57
N PRO A 9 -0.24 -0.03 26.83
CA PRO A 9 -0.47 -1.40 27.28
C PRO A 9 0.82 -2.05 27.79
N GLU A 10 0.73 -2.97 28.75
CA GLU A 10 1.90 -3.66 29.32
C GLU A 10 2.70 -4.45 28.28
N ASP A 11 2.06 -4.87 27.19
CA ASP A 11 2.66 -5.59 26.07
C ASP A 11 3.03 -4.68 24.88
N ALA A 12 3.03 -3.35 25.06
CA ALA A 12 3.43 -2.42 24.02
C ALA A 12 4.91 -2.62 23.67
N VAL A 13 5.16 -2.92 22.40
CA VAL A 13 6.51 -3.06 21.87
C VAL A 13 7.01 -1.70 21.41
N ASP A 14 8.19 -1.31 21.89
CA ASP A 14 8.96 -0.21 21.34
C ASP A 14 10.01 -0.80 20.38
N TYR A 15 9.97 -0.40 19.11
CA TYR A 15 10.86 -0.95 18.09
C TYR A 15 11.31 0.16 17.15
N LEU A 16 12.62 0.33 17.03
CA LEU A 16 13.22 1.23 16.05
C LEU A 16 13.47 0.46 14.75
N PHE A 17 12.90 0.96 13.66
CA PHE A 17 13.15 0.42 12.33
C PHE A 17 14.54 0.83 11.83
N GLU A 18 15.37 -0.15 11.49
CA GLU A 18 16.52 0.08 10.64
C GLU A 18 16.11 0.04 9.17
N VAL A 19 16.74 0.87 8.34
CA VAL A 19 16.47 0.90 6.89
C VAL A 19 16.71 -0.44 6.21
N SER A 20 17.65 -1.24 6.73
CA SER A 20 18.00 -2.58 6.25
C SER A 20 17.08 -3.68 6.77
N ASP A 21 16.15 -3.39 7.68
CA ASP A 21 15.28 -4.43 8.23
C ASP A 21 14.45 -5.08 7.14
N ALA A 22 14.55 -6.41 7.08
CA ALA A 22 13.80 -7.23 6.16
C ALA A 22 12.40 -7.52 6.73
N VAL A 23 11.40 -7.44 5.86
CA VAL A 23 9.98 -7.63 6.14
C VAL A 23 9.37 -8.54 5.09
N ASP A 24 8.58 -9.50 5.55
CA ASP A 24 7.78 -10.35 4.69
C ASP A 24 6.38 -9.75 4.50
N VAL A 25 5.97 -9.59 3.24
CA VAL A 25 4.65 -9.08 2.85
C VAL A 25 3.88 -10.21 2.16
N PRO A 26 2.81 -10.75 2.77
CA PRO A 26 1.95 -11.71 2.10
C PRO A 26 1.10 -10.99 1.04
N VAL A 27 1.11 -11.51 -0.19
CA VAL A 27 0.41 -10.93 -1.34
C VAL A 27 -0.49 -11.99 -1.99
N VAL A 28 -1.70 -11.59 -2.35
CA VAL A 28 -2.63 -12.44 -3.10
C VAL A 28 -2.86 -11.83 -4.47
N VAL A 29 -2.57 -12.58 -5.52
CA VAL A 29 -2.74 -12.13 -6.91
C VAL A 29 -3.90 -12.86 -7.55
N ARG A 30 -4.79 -12.12 -8.23
CA ARG A 30 -5.94 -12.66 -8.97
C ARG A 30 -6.14 -11.87 -10.26
N SER A 31 -6.19 -12.57 -11.38
CA SER A 31 -6.33 -12.02 -12.73
C SER A 31 -7.79 -11.96 -13.18
N THR A 32 -8.64 -12.89 -12.71
CA THR A 32 -10.08 -12.91 -13.00
C THR A 32 -10.89 -13.34 -11.77
N GLY A 33 -12.13 -12.85 -11.63
CA GLY A 33 -13.07 -13.31 -10.61
C GLY A 33 -13.79 -12.21 -9.82
N LYS A 34 -14.55 -12.65 -8.80
CA LYS A 34 -15.21 -11.74 -7.85
C LYS A 34 -14.13 -11.08 -7.00
N LEU A 35 -14.01 -9.75 -7.10
CA LEU A 35 -13.14 -8.94 -6.24
C LEU A 35 -13.63 -9.01 -4.80
N ARG A 36 -13.14 -10.03 -4.10
CA ARG A 36 -13.43 -10.30 -2.69
C ARG A 36 -12.13 -10.30 -1.93
N ARG A 37 -12.20 -9.82 -0.70
CA ARG A 37 -11.06 -9.88 0.20
C ARG A 37 -10.73 -11.35 0.47
N PRO A 38 -9.46 -11.77 0.36
CA PRO A 38 -9.03 -13.11 0.79
C PRO A 38 -9.32 -13.35 2.27
N PHE A 39 -9.70 -14.58 2.62
CA PHE A 39 -9.98 -14.96 4.01
C PHE A 39 -8.70 -15.10 4.84
N GLU A 40 -8.85 -15.12 6.17
CA GLU A 40 -7.70 -15.14 7.08
C GLU A 40 -6.86 -16.45 7.01
N ALA A 41 -7.37 -17.55 6.49
CA ALA A 41 -6.51 -18.72 6.28
C ALA A 41 -5.56 -18.51 5.09
N GLN A 42 -6.03 -17.79 4.06
CA GLN A 42 -5.39 -17.70 2.76
C GLN A 42 -4.12 -16.83 2.76
N TRP A 43 -4.19 -15.63 3.33
CA TRP A 43 -3.00 -14.76 3.51
C TRP A 43 -1.95 -15.36 4.47
N LYS A 44 -2.37 -16.08 5.52
CA LYS A 44 -1.45 -16.75 6.46
C LYS A 44 -0.75 -17.93 5.83
N GLY A 45 -1.42 -18.63 4.91
CA GLY A 45 -0.86 -19.72 4.13
C GLY A 45 -0.02 -19.27 2.94
N ALA A 46 0.25 -17.98 2.76
CA ALA A 46 1.16 -17.51 1.73
C ALA A 46 2.59 -17.96 2.07
N VAL A 47 3.11 -18.88 1.26
CA VAL A 47 4.45 -19.48 1.42
C VAL A 47 5.25 -19.50 0.13
N ASP A 48 4.62 -19.28 -1.02
CA ASP A 48 5.36 -19.28 -2.29
C ASP A 48 6.18 -17.98 -2.41
N PRO A 49 7.46 -18.03 -2.78
CA PRO A 49 8.23 -16.81 -2.96
C PRO A 49 7.64 -15.98 -4.10
N TRP A 50 7.72 -14.65 -3.98
CA TRP A 50 7.42 -13.77 -5.12
C TRP A 50 8.35 -14.11 -6.29
N PRO A 51 7.86 -14.16 -7.55
CA PRO A 51 8.70 -14.43 -8.71
C PRO A 51 9.80 -13.37 -8.89
N ALA A 52 10.67 -13.55 -9.88
CA ALA A 52 11.71 -12.58 -10.20
C ALA A 52 11.16 -11.15 -10.34
N ALA A 53 11.92 -10.17 -9.83
CA ALA A 53 11.53 -8.77 -9.87
C ALA A 53 11.19 -8.31 -11.29
N GLY A 54 10.17 -7.45 -11.39
CA GLY A 54 9.71 -6.91 -12.68
C GLY A 54 8.63 -7.73 -13.37
N GLN A 55 8.07 -8.75 -12.72
CA GLN A 55 6.96 -9.54 -13.24
C GLN A 55 5.79 -9.56 -12.26
N LEU A 56 4.57 -9.42 -12.81
CA LEU A 56 3.36 -9.80 -12.08
C LEU A 56 3.19 -11.32 -12.19
N PRO A 57 3.13 -12.05 -11.06
CA PRO A 57 2.83 -13.48 -11.10
C PRO A 57 1.40 -13.75 -11.61
N GLY A 58 1.14 -15.02 -11.91
CA GLY A 58 -0.22 -15.52 -12.07
C GLY A 58 -1.01 -15.55 -10.77
N ASP A 59 -2.21 -16.13 -10.82
CA ASP A 59 -3.07 -16.23 -9.64
C ASP A 59 -2.44 -17.12 -8.56
N GLY A 60 -2.26 -16.59 -7.34
CA GLY A 60 -1.56 -17.32 -6.28
C GLY A 60 -1.54 -16.61 -4.93
N PHE A 61 -0.78 -17.20 -4.00
CA PHE A 61 -0.53 -16.69 -2.65
C PHE A 61 0.98 -16.62 -2.42
N TYR A 62 1.52 -15.41 -2.40
CA TYR A 62 2.95 -15.18 -2.40
C TYR A 62 3.42 -14.54 -1.10
N LEU A 63 4.64 -14.83 -0.69
CA LEU A 63 5.35 -14.17 0.39
C LEU A 63 6.53 -13.41 -0.22
N ALA A 64 6.41 -12.09 -0.29
CA ALA A 64 7.43 -11.22 -0.84
C ALA A 64 8.29 -10.65 0.29
N THR A 65 9.57 -10.98 0.33
CA THR A 65 10.51 -10.34 1.26
C THR A 65 11.02 -9.04 0.66
N THR A 66 10.92 -7.96 1.43
CA THR A 66 11.35 -6.61 1.09
C THR A 66 12.12 -6.02 2.27
N THR A 67 12.62 -4.79 2.13
CA THR A 67 13.22 -4.02 3.22
C THR A 67 12.35 -2.84 3.62
N TRP A 68 12.53 -2.36 4.85
CA TRP A 68 11.91 -1.11 5.30
C TRP A 68 12.30 0.06 4.39
N ARG A 69 13.56 0.14 3.94
CA ARG A 69 14.01 1.11 2.93
C ARG A 69 13.14 1.10 1.67
N GLN A 70 12.82 -0.08 1.13
CA GLN A 70 12.00 -0.19 -0.08
C GLN A 70 10.56 0.28 0.16
N ILE A 71 10.01 0.05 1.35
CA ILE A 71 8.69 0.58 1.73
C ILE A 71 8.73 2.10 1.85
N LEU A 72 9.77 2.67 2.47
CA LEU A 72 9.96 4.13 2.54
C LEU A 72 10.18 4.76 1.16
N GLN A 73 10.91 4.09 0.27
CA GLN A 73 11.07 4.52 -1.12
C GLN A 73 9.73 4.53 -1.87
N ALA A 74 8.89 3.52 -1.66
CA ALA A 74 7.54 3.52 -2.22
C ALA A 74 6.67 4.66 -1.64
N ALA A 75 6.71 4.88 -0.33
CA ALA A 75 5.96 5.96 0.32
C ALA A 75 6.35 7.34 -0.21
N THR A 76 7.64 7.56 -0.43
CA THR A 76 8.16 8.85 -0.92
C THR A 76 7.95 9.05 -2.42
N GLY A 77 7.89 7.97 -3.22
CA GLY A 77 7.74 8.05 -4.68
C GLY A 77 6.31 7.91 -5.21
N VAL A 78 5.33 7.55 -4.37
CA VAL A 78 3.95 7.33 -4.84
C VAL A 78 3.32 8.61 -5.39
N GLY A 79 2.69 8.51 -6.56
CA GLY A 79 1.84 9.53 -7.16
C GLY A 79 2.53 10.81 -7.63
N ARG A 80 3.79 11.04 -7.25
CA ARG A 80 4.61 12.17 -7.69
C ARG A 80 6.08 11.94 -7.33
N ASP A 81 6.97 12.15 -8.30
CA ASP A 81 8.40 12.27 -8.02
C ASP A 81 8.73 13.66 -7.46
N LEU A 82 9.27 13.69 -6.24
CA LEU A 82 9.65 14.91 -5.52
C LEU A 82 11.13 15.30 -5.75
N ALA A 83 11.93 14.45 -6.39
CA ALA A 83 13.33 14.76 -6.65
C ALA A 83 13.55 16.09 -7.42
N PRO A 84 12.71 16.46 -8.41
CA PRO A 84 12.83 17.77 -9.07
C PRO A 84 12.56 18.96 -8.15
N TRP A 85 11.79 18.76 -7.08
CA TRP A 85 11.39 19.80 -6.13
C TRP A 85 12.47 20.07 -5.09
N LEU A 86 13.30 19.08 -4.76
CA LEU A 86 14.43 19.25 -3.84
C LEU A 86 15.36 20.40 -4.24
N ARG A 87 15.54 20.65 -5.54
CA ARG A 87 16.39 21.75 -6.03
C ARG A 87 15.67 23.10 -6.11
N LYS A 88 14.35 23.09 -6.30
CA LYS A 88 13.56 24.31 -6.55
C LYS A 88 12.92 24.87 -5.28
N THR A 89 12.37 23.99 -4.46
CA THR A 89 11.59 24.29 -3.26
C THR A 89 11.88 23.25 -2.16
N PRO A 90 13.14 23.19 -1.66
CA PRO A 90 13.62 22.10 -0.82
C PRO A 90 12.75 21.85 0.41
N TRP A 91 12.31 22.90 1.10
CA TRP A 91 11.50 22.76 2.30
C TRP A 91 10.11 22.19 2.04
N LEU A 92 9.48 22.50 0.90
CA LEU A 92 8.21 21.88 0.53
C LEU A 92 8.39 20.40 0.24
N ALA A 93 9.46 20.02 -0.47
CA ALA A 93 9.77 18.62 -0.75
C ALA A 93 10.09 17.84 0.53
N VAL A 94 10.88 18.41 1.45
CA VAL A 94 11.21 17.80 2.75
C VAL A 94 9.95 17.60 3.60
N ASN A 95 9.09 18.62 3.70
CA ASN A 95 7.85 18.51 4.48
C ASN A 95 6.91 17.45 3.91
N GLU A 96 6.83 17.33 2.58
CA GLU A 96 6.07 16.28 1.91
C GLU A 96 6.64 14.89 2.19
N PHE A 97 7.98 14.71 2.19
CA PHE A 97 8.60 13.45 2.59
C PHE A 97 8.26 13.08 4.04
N ILE A 98 8.33 14.05 4.96
CA ILE A 98 7.96 13.84 6.37
C ILE A 98 6.48 13.42 6.47
N ALA A 99 5.58 14.11 5.77
CA ALA A 99 4.15 13.80 5.80
C ALA A 99 3.83 12.39 5.29
N ARG A 100 4.61 11.87 4.33
CA ARG A 100 4.44 10.51 3.78
C ARG A 100 5.02 9.43 4.70
N VAL A 101 6.15 9.71 5.36
CA VAL A 101 6.92 8.71 6.12
C VAL A 101 6.50 8.65 7.59
N ALA A 102 6.28 9.80 8.24
CA ALA A 102 6.03 9.86 9.68
C ALA A 102 4.81 9.02 10.13
N PRO A 103 3.67 8.99 9.40
CA PRO A 103 2.54 8.15 9.78
C PRO A 103 2.88 6.65 9.76
N LEU A 104 3.73 6.21 8.81
CA LEU A 104 4.15 4.81 8.73
C LEU A 104 5.04 4.44 9.92
N GLN A 105 5.99 5.31 10.27
CA GLN A 105 6.88 5.11 11.43
C GLN A 105 6.12 5.17 12.76
N ALA A 106 5.12 6.05 12.90
CA ALA A 106 4.37 6.21 14.14
C ALA A 106 3.40 5.05 14.41
N TYR A 107 2.83 4.47 13.35
CA TYR A 107 1.69 3.55 13.47
C TYR A 107 2.00 2.11 13.12
N LEU A 108 3.20 1.81 12.64
CA LEU A 108 3.65 0.43 12.39
C LEU A 108 4.77 0.04 13.36
N TYR A 109 4.89 -1.25 13.61
CA TYR A 109 6.05 -1.89 14.23
C TYR A 109 6.33 -3.24 13.56
N MET A 110 7.54 -3.77 13.70
CA MET A 110 7.89 -5.11 13.24
C MET A 110 7.79 -6.13 14.37
N LYS A 111 7.41 -7.36 14.04
CA LYS A 111 7.46 -8.48 14.96
C LYS A 111 7.92 -9.74 14.25
N ASP A 112 8.69 -10.55 14.97
CA ASP A 112 9.04 -11.89 14.54
C ASP A 112 7.79 -12.78 14.42
N VAL A 113 7.76 -13.56 13.35
CA VAL A 113 6.73 -14.55 13.05
C VAL A 113 7.38 -15.78 12.43
N SER A 114 6.81 -16.95 12.71
CA SER A 114 7.22 -18.18 12.02
C SER A 114 6.91 -18.08 10.53
N GLY A 115 7.84 -18.54 9.69
CA GLY A 115 7.74 -18.53 8.24
C GLY A 115 8.59 -19.64 7.60
N PRO A 116 8.50 -19.81 6.27
CA PRO A 116 9.35 -20.73 5.53
C PRO A 116 10.82 -20.27 5.52
N ASP A 117 11.76 -21.17 5.22
CA ASP A 117 13.21 -20.91 5.31
C ASP A 117 13.72 -19.72 4.47
N HIS A 118 13.01 -19.35 3.40
CA HIS A 118 13.37 -18.21 2.55
C HIS A 118 12.84 -16.86 3.05
N ALA A 119 11.99 -16.86 4.07
CA ALA A 119 11.38 -15.65 4.62
C ALA A 119 12.30 -14.97 5.64
N ALA A 120 12.17 -13.65 5.80
CA ALA A 120 12.90 -12.91 6.81
C ALA A 120 12.43 -13.21 8.25
N GLY A 121 11.25 -13.82 8.40
CA GLY A 121 10.66 -14.16 9.69
C GLY A 121 10.10 -12.94 10.42
N ARG A 122 9.84 -11.82 9.74
CA ARG A 122 9.36 -10.57 10.33
C ARG A 122 8.24 -9.96 9.52
N ARG A 123 7.22 -9.40 10.18
CA ARG A 123 6.08 -8.74 9.52
C ARG A 123 5.72 -7.42 10.20
N LEU A 124 5.00 -6.58 9.47
CA LEU A 124 4.49 -5.30 9.97
C LEU A 124 3.16 -5.46 10.71
N PHE A 125 3.00 -4.74 11.81
CA PHE A 125 1.83 -4.72 12.67
C PHE A 125 1.46 -3.29 13.06
N VAL A 126 0.19 -3.01 13.39
CA VAL A 126 -0.21 -1.67 13.86
C VAL A 126 0.10 -1.46 15.35
N SER A 127 0.76 -0.35 15.69
CA SER A 127 1.22 -0.01 17.05
C SER A 127 0.09 0.25 18.04
N ALA A 128 0.41 0.23 19.34
CA ALA A 128 -0.54 0.57 20.40
C ALA A 128 -1.05 2.01 20.28
N VAL A 129 -0.20 2.94 19.80
CA VAL A 129 -0.60 4.33 19.50
C VAL A 129 -1.72 4.32 18.48
N TYR A 130 -1.56 3.60 17.37
CA TYR A 130 -2.60 3.45 16.37
C TYR A 130 -3.88 2.84 16.94
N GLN A 131 -3.77 1.80 17.77
CA GLN A 131 -4.94 1.08 18.26
C GLN A 131 -5.75 1.84 19.32
N HIS A 132 -5.10 2.63 20.17
CA HIS A 132 -5.70 3.20 21.37
C HIS A 132 -5.64 4.72 21.46
N GLY A 133 -4.65 5.35 20.83
CA GLY A 133 -4.37 6.78 20.94
C GLY A 133 -4.75 7.61 19.73
N THR A 134 -5.14 6.97 18.62
CA THR A 134 -5.33 7.66 17.34
C THR A 134 -6.79 8.03 17.08
N GLU A 135 -7.02 9.27 16.68
CA GLU A 135 -8.33 9.77 16.29
C GLU A 135 -8.82 9.15 14.96
N ARG A 136 -10.14 9.15 14.73
CA ARG A 136 -10.75 8.55 13.52
C ARG A 136 -10.26 9.16 12.20
N SER A 137 -9.98 10.46 12.18
CA SER A 137 -9.43 11.18 11.03
C SER A 137 -8.03 10.67 10.69
N ALA A 138 -7.15 10.57 11.68
CA ALA A 138 -5.79 10.05 11.54
C ALA A 138 -5.77 8.57 11.13
N HIS A 139 -6.72 7.75 11.60
CA HIS A 139 -6.91 6.39 11.10
C HIS A 139 -7.19 6.33 9.59
N SER A 140 -8.04 7.23 9.10
CA SER A 140 -8.41 7.27 7.69
C SER A 140 -7.24 7.74 6.83
N ALA A 141 -6.53 8.78 7.27
CA ALA A 141 -5.34 9.29 6.60
C ALA A 141 -4.20 8.25 6.55
N PHE A 142 -3.91 7.60 7.68
CA PHE A 142 -2.92 6.52 7.70
C PHE A 142 -3.29 5.38 6.76
N GLY A 143 -4.56 4.94 6.79
CA GLY A 143 -5.05 3.92 5.87
C GLY A 143 -4.77 4.30 4.41
N TYR A 144 -5.12 5.52 4.02
CA TYR A 144 -4.83 6.03 2.69
C TYR A 144 -3.33 6.01 2.35
N HIS A 145 -2.48 6.58 3.20
CA HIS A 145 -1.02 6.61 2.97
C HIS A 145 -0.41 5.23 2.86
N LEU A 146 -0.80 4.30 3.73
CA LEU A 146 -0.31 2.93 3.69
C LEU A 146 -0.79 2.20 2.43
N GLY A 147 -2.07 2.35 2.05
CA GLY A 147 -2.60 1.75 0.83
C GLY A 147 -1.87 2.22 -0.43
N MET A 148 -1.66 3.53 -0.55
CA MET A 148 -0.91 4.13 -1.66
C MET A 148 0.54 3.65 -1.67
N THR A 149 1.18 3.58 -0.50
CA THR A 149 2.56 3.07 -0.34
C THR A 149 2.66 1.62 -0.81
N MET A 150 1.75 0.75 -0.35
CA MET A 150 1.79 -0.67 -0.70
C MET A 150 1.40 -0.90 -2.16
N ALA A 151 0.50 -0.11 -2.73
CA ALA A 151 0.20 -0.13 -4.16
C ALA A 151 1.42 0.27 -5.01
N GLN A 152 2.13 1.33 -4.60
CA GLN A 152 3.38 1.76 -5.23
C GLN A 152 4.45 0.68 -5.13
N TRP A 153 4.66 0.10 -3.94
CA TRP A 153 5.61 -0.99 -3.72
C TRP A 153 5.27 -2.20 -4.59
N ALA A 154 4.00 -2.61 -4.61
CA ALA A 154 3.53 -3.75 -5.39
C ALA A 154 3.73 -3.53 -6.90
N CYS A 155 3.35 -2.35 -7.40
CA CYS A 155 3.40 -2.08 -8.84
C CYS A 155 4.80 -1.71 -9.32
N VAL A 156 5.45 -0.75 -8.67
CA VAL A 156 6.77 -0.22 -9.07
C VAL A 156 7.89 -1.06 -8.49
N GLY A 157 7.87 -1.28 -7.18
CA GLY A 157 8.96 -1.92 -6.45
C GLY A 157 9.18 -3.39 -6.83
N VAL A 158 8.11 -4.17 -6.97
CA VAL A 158 8.22 -5.62 -7.25
C VAL A 158 7.75 -6.02 -8.64
N SER A 159 6.76 -5.33 -9.22
CA SER A 159 6.19 -5.70 -10.51
C SER A 159 6.77 -4.95 -11.72
N GLY A 160 7.70 -4.01 -11.52
CA GLY A 160 8.43 -3.36 -12.62
C GLY A 160 7.71 -2.23 -13.34
N LEU A 161 6.58 -1.73 -12.81
CA LEU A 161 5.94 -0.52 -13.32
C LEU A 161 6.91 0.67 -13.22
N GLY A 162 6.90 1.58 -14.20
CA GLY A 162 7.61 2.86 -14.06
C GLY A 162 7.00 3.74 -12.95
N SER A 163 7.56 4.93 -12.75
CA SER A 163 7.03 5.89 -11.76
C SER A 163 5.54 6.16 -11.97
N THR A 164 4.78 6.18 -10.88
CA THR A 164 3.35 6.50 -10.92
C THR A 164 3.11 8.00 -10.79
N ARG A 165 1.92 8.42 -11.22
CA ARG A 165 1.37 9.76 -11.04
C ARG A 165 -0.06 9.65 -10.53
N HIS A 166 -0.47 10.60 -9.70
CA HIS A 166 -1.89 10.75 -9.39
C HIS A 166 -2.70 11.00 -10.66
N ILE A 167 -3.86 10.36 -10.76
CA ILE A 167 -4.71 10.47 -11.96
C ILE A 167 -5.12 11.92 -12.23
N GLU A 168 -5.39 12.67 -11.16
CA GLU A 168 -5.79 14.08 -11.15
C GLU A 168 -4.70 15.03 -11.68
N ALA A 169 -3.48 14.53 -11.89
CA ALA A 169 -2.39 15.30 -12.47
C ALA A 169 -2.38 15.29 -14.01
N GLY A 170 -3.37 14.68 -14.67
CA GLY A 170 -3.54 14.76 -16.13
C GLY A 170 -3.80 13.44 -16.86
N GLY A 171 -4.04 12.34 -16.15
CA GLY A 171 -4.32 11.03 -16.74
C GLY A 171 -3.21 10.45 -17.64
N PRO A 172 -3.39 9.23 -18.16
CA PRO A 172 -2.39 8.59 -19.01
C PRO A 172 -2.33 9.23 -20.41
N ASN A 173 -1.11 9.57 -20.86
CA ASN A 173 -0.79 9.93 -22.25
C ASN A 173 -1.68 11.01 -22.90
N GLY A 174 -2.26 11.93 -22.13
CA GLY A 174 -3.09 13.02 -22.65
C GLY A 174 -4.52 12.61 -23.01
N ASN A 175 -4.99 11.44 -22.57
CA ASN A 175 -6.41 11.08 -22.67
C ASN A 175 -7.27 12.11 -21.91
N GLN A 176 -8.38 12.51 -22.52
CA GLN A 176 -9.30 13.50 -21.97
C GLN A 176 -10.19 12.92 -20.87
N GLY A 177 -10.80 13.78 -20.05
CA GLY A 177 -11.76 13.38 -19.02
C GLY A 177 -11.15 13.01 -17.66
N PHE A 178 -9.84 12.72 -17.58
CA PHE A 178 -9.18 12.35 -16.31
C PHE A 178 -9.05 13.49 -15.29
N LEU A 179 -9.36 14.73 -15.69
CA LEU A 179 -9.41 15.90 -14.81
C LEU A 179 -10.84 16.23 -14.34
N ASP A 180 -11.84 15.49 -14.79
CA ASP A 180 -13.22 15.68 -14.37
C ASP A 180 -13.43 15.11 -12.96
N ALA A 181 -13.55 16.00 -11.98
CA ALA A 181 -13.75 15.66 -10.58
C ALA A 181 -15.09 14.96 -10.28
N SER A 182 -16.05 14.96 -11.22
CA SER A 182 -17.32 14.24 -11.07
C SER A 182 -17.18 12.74 -11.37
N LEU A 183 -16.12 12.35 -12.09
CA LEU A 183 -15.89 10.96 -12.47
C LEU A 183 -15.25 10.17 -11.32
N ARG A 184 -15.68 8.93 -11.19
CA ARG A 184 -15.04 7.97 -10.28
C ARG A 184 -13.81 7.39 -10.99
N LEU A 185 -12.64 7.93 -10.70
CA LEU A 185 -11.38 7.59 -11.34
C LEU A 185 -10.45 6.82 -10.37
N PRO A 186 -9.49 6.04 -10.90
CA PRO A 186 -8.52 5.33 -10.09
C PRO A 186 -7.50 6.28 -9.46
N ASP A 187 -6.88 5.93 -8.34
CA ASP A 187 -5.93 6.82 -7.64
C ASP A 187 -4.70 7.21 -8.49
N LEU A 188 -4.14 6.23 -9.21
CA LEU A 188 -2.81 6.31 -9.82
C LEU A 188 -2.80 5.81 -11.26
N TRP A 189 -1.80 6.24 -12.00
CA TRP A 189 -1.40 5.61 -13.26
C TRP A 189 0.12 5.59 -13.43
N GLY A 190 0.61 4.68 -14.26
CA GLY A 190 2.01 4.59 -14.67
C GLY A 190 2.14 3.91 -16.03
N THR A 191 3.36 3.78 -16.55
CA THR A 191 3.63 3.00 -17.78
C THR A 191 4.65 1.92 -17.48
N HIS A 192 4.30 0.67 -17.77
CA HIS A 192 5.21 -0.46 -17.65
C HIS A 192 6.20 -0.41 -18.82
N PRO A 193 7.50 -0.69 -18.66
CA PRO A 193 8.46 -0.58 -19.75
C PRO A 193 8.41 -1.75 -20.75
N SER A 194 8.00 -2.95 -20.31
CA SER A 194 7.97 -4.15 -21.18
C SER A 194 6.86 -5.15 -20.79
N PRO A 195 5.74 -5.26 -21.53
CA PRO A 195 5.39 -4.43 -22.69
C PRO A 195 5.15 -2.99 -22.28
N ARG A 196 5.34 -2.05 -23.22
CA ARG A 196 5.10 -0.62 -22.99
C ARG A 196 3.62 -0.30 -22.90
N LEU A 197 3.04 -0.49 -21.71
CA LEU A 197 1.60 -0.45 -21.49
C LEU A 197 1.23 0.47 -20.31
N PRO A 198 0.25 1.38 -20.45
CA PRO A 198 -0.30 2.12 -19.32
C PRO A 198 -0.97 1.18 -18.32
N TRP A 199 -0.73 1.43 -17.03
CA TRP A 199 -1.42 0.76 -15.93
C TRP A 199 -2.23 1.80 -15.16
N LEU A 200 -3.51 1.50 -14.94
CA LEU A 200 -4.40 2.19 -14.01
C LEU A 200 -4.35 1.43 -12.69
N VAL A 201 -4.09 2.13 -11.60
CA VAL A 201 -3.87 1.53 -10.28
C VAL A 201 -4.80 2.19 -9.27
N GLU A 202 -5.57 1.38 -8.57
CA GLU A 202 -6.43 1.81 -7.48
C GLU A 202 -5.93 1.19 -6.17
N ALA A 203 -5.80 2.01 -5.13
CA ALA A 203 -5.32 1.60 -3.82
C ALA A 203 -6.45 1.65 -2.79
N LYS A 204 -6.77 0.49 -2.20
CA LYS A 204 -7.73 0.40 -1.11
C LYS A 204 -7.06 -0.11 0.14
N ALA A 205 -7.13 0.69 1.20
CA ALA A 205 -6.62 0.30 2.49
C ALA A 205 -7.60 0.64 3.60
N GLY A 206 -7.39 0.01 4.75
CA GLY A 206 -8.10 0.32 5.97
C GLY A 206 -8.26 -0.88 6.89
N ARG A 207 -8.87 -0.60 8.04
CA ARG A 207 -8.98 -1.57 9.13
C ARG A 207 -9.70 -2.86 8.72
N HIS A 208 -10.80 -2.68 8.00
CA HIS A 208 -11.56 -3.74 7.39
C HIS A 208 -11.72 -3.42 5.91
N LEU A 209 -10.85 -4.00 5.09
CA LEU A 209 -11.12 -4.11 3.66
C LEU A 209 -12.26 -5.14 3.49
N GLY A 210 -13.26 -4.84 2.67
CA GLY A 210 -14.44 -5.69 2.50
C GLY A 210 -14.88 -5.70 1.04
N GLU A 211 -15.82 -6.59 0.71
CA GLU A 211 -16.33 -6.73 -0.67
C GLU A 211 -16.84 -5.39 -1.23
N GLY A 212 -17.52 -4.57 -0.43
CA GLY A 212 -17.97 -3.23 -0.84
C GLY A 212 -16.83 -2.32 -1.30
N ARG A 213 -15.77 -2.16 -0.50
CA ARG A 213 -14.62 -1.31 -0.84
C ARG A 213 -13.88 -1.78 -2.09
N LEU A 214 -13.78 -3.09 -2.28
CA LEU A 214 -13.16 -3.66 -3.48
C LEU A 214 -14.03 -3.46 -4.72
N LYS A 215 -15.36 -3.58 -4.59
CA LYS A 215 -16.31 -3.23 -5.64
C LYS A 215 -16.19 -1.75 -6.01
N ASP A 216 -16.12 -0.86 -5.03
CA ASP A 216 -15.91 0.58 -5.27
C ASP A 216 -14.62 0.85 -6.04
N GLY A 217 -13.52 0.19 -5.64
CA GLY A 217 -12.26 0.30 -6.37
C GLY A 217 -12.36 -0.22 -7.82
N LYS A 218 -13.14 -1.28 -8.05
CA LYS A 218 -13.43 -1.75 -9.41
C LYS A 218 -14.18 -0.70 -10.24
N VAL A 219 -15.17 -0.04 -9.64
CA VAL A 219 -15.95 1.01 -10.32
C VAL A 219 -15.02 2.15 -10.73
N GLN A 220 -14.10 2.56 -9.86
CA GLN A 220 -13.10 3.58 -10.18
C GLN A 220 -12.16 3.16 -11.31
N LEU A 221 -11.63 1.93 -11.26
CA LEU A 221 -10.80 1.40 -12.34
C LEU A 221 -11.56 1.34 -13.67
N ASN A 222 -12.82 0.92 -13.65
CA ASN A 222 -13.66 0.87 -14.85
C ASN A 222 -13.90 2.28 -15.39
N GLY A 223 -14.22 3.26 -14.55
CA GLY A 223 -14.38 4.66 -14.98
C GLY A 223 -13.13 5.22 -15.64
N GLY A 224 -11.94 4.90 -15.11
CA GLY A 224 -10.68 5.24 -15.79
C GLY A 224 -10.48 4.47 -17.10
N SER A 225 -10.82 3.18 -17.15
CA SER A 225 -10.71 2.35 -18.34
C SER A 225 -11.60 2.85 -19.49
N ASP A 226 -12.80 3.34 -19.18
CA ASP A 226 -13.74 3.87 -20.17
C ASP A 226 -13.18 5.11 -20.90
N LEU A 227 -12.23 5.82 -20.29
CA LEU A 227 -11.51 6.96 -20.87
C LEU A 227 -10.25 6.57 -21.65
N MET A 228 -9.85 5.29 -21.62
CA MET A 228 -8.63 4.84 -22.27
C MET A 228 -8.86 4.50 -23.75
N THR A 229 -8.07 5.13 -24.62
CA THR A 229 -8.10 4.89 -26.07
C THR A 229 -7.10 3.82 -26.53
N VAL A 230 -6.25 3.34 -25.62
CA VAL A 230 -5.18 2.37 -25.89
C VAL A 230 -5.32 1.16 -24.99
N PRO A 231 -4.76 -0.01 -25.38
CA PRO A 231 -4.64 -1.15 -24.49
C PRO A 231 -3.95 -0.72 -23.18
N HIS A 232 -4.46 -1.22 -22.07
CA HIS A 232 -3.95 -0.88 -20.74
C HIS A 232 -4.23 -2.02 -19.76
N ARG A 233 -3.65 -1.93 -18.55
CA ARG A 233 -3.91 -2.85 -17.45
C ARG A 233 -4.59 -2.12 -16.31
N GLN A 234 -5.52 -2.78 -15.64
CA GLN A 234 -6.11 -2.33 -14.39
C GLN A 234 -5.52 -3.15 -13.24
N VAL A 235 -5.14 -2.50 -12.13
CA VAL A 235 -4.62 -3.15 -10.93
C VAL A 235 -5.34 -2.58 -9.71
N LEU A 236 -5.98 -3.45 -8.93
CA LEU A 236 -6.57 -3.10 -7.63
C LEU A 236 -5.70 -3.64 -6.51
N CYS A 237 -5.05 -2.75 -5.77
CA CYS A 237 -4.22 -3.09 -4.62
C CYS A 237 -5.02 -2.94 -3.33
N GLY A 238 -5.09 -4.01 -2.53
CA GLY A 238 -5.84 -4.04 -1.27
C GLY A 238 -4.94 -4.28 -0.07
N THR A 239 -4.89 -3.34 0.88
CA THR A 239 -4.05 -3.41 2.10
C THR A 239 -4.91 -3.40 3.37
N PRO A 240 -5.32 -4.57 3.90
CA PRO A 240 -5.96 -4.67 5.20
C PRO A 240 -5.04 -4.35 6.39
N CYS A 241 -5.58 -3.64 7.39
CA CYS A 241 -4.90 -3.34 8.66
C CYS A 241 -5.80 -3.66 9.85
N ARG A 242 -6.01 -4.94 10.17
CA ARG A 242 -6.94 -5.28 11.24
C ARG A 242 -6.42 -4.76 12.60
N THR A 243 -7.29 -4.54 13.57
CA THR A 243 -6.87 -4.41 14.98
C THR A 243 -7.49 -5.55 15.75
N GLY A 244 -6.70 -6.17 16.63
CA GLY A 244 -7.16 -7.26 17.48
C GLY A 244 -8.07 -6.72 18.58
N ARG A 245 -9.27 -7.29 18.76
CA ARG A 245 -9.88 -7.34 20.09
C ARG A 245 -9.40 -8.64 20.72
N GLY A 246 -8.55 -8.55 21.75
CA GLY A 246 -8.12 -9.64 22.61
C GLY A 246 -7.13 -10.63 21.99
N GLY A 247 -5.85 -10.51 22.35
CA GLY A 247 -4.88 -11.62 22.35
C GLY A 247 -4.42 -12.21 21.00
N ARG A 248 -4.70 -11.57 19.85
CA ARG A 248 -4.15 -12.02 18.55
C ARG A 248 -3.51 -10.88 17.78
N THR A 249 -2.20 -10.99 17.59
CA THR A 249 -1.32 -10.09 16.84
C THR A 249 -1.86 -9.85 15.43
N THR A 250 -1.85 -8.60 14.97
CA THR A 250 -2.43 -8.24 13.67
C THR A 250 -1.44 -7.68 12.65
N THR A 251 -1.20 -8.43 11.58
CA THR A 251 -0.32 -8.01 10.48
C THR A 251 -1.01 -7.04 9.50
N CYS A 252 -0.23 -6.08 9.00
CA CYS A 252 -0.55 -5.25 7.85
C CYS A 252 0.12 -5.84 6.62
N SER A 253 -0.61 -5.95 5.52
CA SER A 253 -0.14 -6.47 4.24
C SER A 253 -1.03 -5.92 3.14
#